data_AF-A0A5S9MF33-F1
#
_entry.id   AF-A0A5S9MF33-F1
#
_cell.length_a   1.000
_cell.length_b   1.000
_cell.length_c   1.000
_cell.angle_alpha   90.00
_cell.angle_beta   90.00
_cell.angle_gamma   90.00
#
_symmetry.space_group_name_H-M   'P 1'
#
loop_
_entity.id
_entity.type
_entity.pdbx_description
1 polymer ?
#
loop_
_entity_poly.entity_id
_entity_poly.type
_entity_poly.pdbx_seq_one_letter_code
_entity_poly.pdbx_strand_id
1 'polypeptide(L)'
;MFKKSFWSLLVVLSIVLLAACGSNSSNGKSDSKEKTRTVESAIGSTEIKGSPKRVVTLYQGATDAAVAMGIKPVGVVESWLEAPTYKYLRDDLKDVKIVGQETQPNLEEIEKLKPDLIIASKIRHEQIFDQLQEIAPTVATETVFTFKDTVKLMGEALNKQDKSKELLTKWDDRVADFKEKKAKKDIKNWPMSVSVVNFRADHARIYQTGFAGSILTELGFEGPKNVKDKKARHHYSYRQREHSTNGCRCDLLLYG
;
A
#
# COMPACT_ATOMS: atom_id res chain seq x y z
N MET A 1 67.27 15.72 -45.84
CA MET A 1 65.87 15.88 -46.28
C MET A 1 65.05 16.38 -45.09
N PHE A 2 64.36 17.51 -45.29
CA PHE A 2 63.22 18.14 -44.56
C PHE A 2 63.07 17.99 -43.03
N LYS A 3 62.72 19.00 -42.22
CA LYS A 3 62.79 20.48 -42.24
C LYS A 3 62.22 20.92 -40.86
N LYS A 4 62.89 21.85 -40.18
CA LYS A 4 62.38 23.02 -39.42
C LYS A 4 61.28 22.81 -38.36
N SER A 5 61.58 23.01 -37.08
CA SER A 5 61.57 24.32 -36.38
C SER A 5 60.17 24.93 -36.21
N PHE A 6 59.64 24.82 -34.99
CA PHE A 6 58.65 25.78 -34.44
C PHE A 6 58.91 25.98 -32.95
N TRP A 7 60.14 26.38 -32.64
CA TRP A 7 60.56 26.94 -31.35
C TRP A 7 60.32 28.45 -31.42
N SER A 8 59.06 28.89 -31.34
CA SER A 8 58.71 30.32 -31.27
C SER A 8 57.23 30.50 -30.89
N LEU A 9 56.88 30.34 -29.61
CA LEU A 9 55.67 30.97 -29.04
C LEU A 9 55.71 30.99 -27.49
N LEU A 10 56.87 31.31 -26.94
CA LEU A 10 57.06 31.65 -25.53
C LEU A 10 57.57 33.09 -25.54
N VAL A 11 56.67 34.09 -25.37
CA VAL A 11 56.96 35.50 -25.01
C VAL A 11 55.73 36.43 -25.00
N VAL A 12 54.56 36.05 -25.51
CA VAL A 12 53.41 36.98 -25.51
C VAL A 12 52.49 36.74 -24.30
N LEU A 13 52.51 37.72 -23.39
CA LEU A 13 51.41 38.18 -22.54
C LEU A 13 51.40 37.83 -21.03
N SER A 14 52.48 38.24 -20.36
CA SER A 14 52.49 38.59 -18.92
C SER A 14 51.79 39.92 -18.62
N ILE A 15 50.56 40.16 -19.07
CA ILE A 15 49.77 41.33 -18.66
C ILE A 15 48.31 40.90 -18.51
N VAL A 16 47.88 40.56 -17.30
CA VAL A 16 46.65 41.02 -16.62
C VAL A 16 46.68 40.39 -15.21
N LEU A 17 47.40 41.03 -14.31
CA LEU A 17 47.11 41.01 -12.88
C LEU A 17 46.45 42.36 -12.57
N LEU A 18 45.39 42.33 -11.76
CA LEU A 18 44.58 43.45 -11.24
C LEU A 18 43.43 43.97 -12.13
N ALA A 19 42.27 43.32 -12.02
CA ALA A 19 40.99 44.04 -12.03
C ALA A 19 39.89 43.24 -11.27
N ALA A 20 39.17 43.95 -10.41
CA ALA A 20 37.85 43.64 -9.85
C ALA A 20 37.74 42.63 -8.69
N CYS A 21 38.01 43.16 -7.50
CA CYS A 21 37.17 42.88 -6.32
C CYS A 21 35.71 43.24 -6.65
N GLY A 22 34.75 42.39 -6.29
CA GLY A 22 33.33 42.76 -6.23
C GLY A 22 32.36 41.84 -6.95
N SER A 23 32.11 40.64 -6.39
CA SER A 23 30.84 39.96 -6.60
C SER A 23 30.40 39.27 -5.30
N ASN A 24 29.58 40.03 -4.59
CA ASN A 24 28.51 39.62 -3.68
C ASN A 24 28.45 38.11 -3.40
N SER A 25 28.78 37.71 -2.17
CA SER A 25 28.38 36.44 -1.59
C SER A 25 26.85 36.36 -1.55
N SER A 26 26.23 36.02 -2.67
CA SER A 26 24.90 35.44 -2.69
C SER A 26 25.05 34.05 -2.11
N ASN A 27 24.81 34.01 -0.80
CA ASN A 27 24.54 32.82 -0.02
C ASN A 27 23.46 32.01 -0.78
N GLY A 28 23.92 31.09 -1.62
CA GLY A 28 23.08 30.17 -2.36
C GLY A 28 22.44 29.24 -1.35
N LYS A 29 21.30 29.67 -0.79
CA LYS A 29 20.30 28.75 -0.27
C LYS A 29 20.01 27.79 -1.41
N SER A 30 20.63 26.62 -1.32
CA SER A 30 20.16 25.42 -1.99
C SER A 30 18.77 25.14 -1.42
N ASP A 31 17.76 25.83 -1.94
CA ASP A 31 16.39 25.32 -1.91
C ASP A 31 16.43 24.08 -2.80
N SER A 32 16.73 22.94 -2.17
CA SER A 32 16.42 21.65 -2.76
C SER A 32 14.91 21.64 -2.98
N LYS A 33 14.45 22.07 -4.16
CA LYS A 33 13.05 21.91 -4.58
C LYS A 33 12.73 20.44 -4.39
N GLU A 34 11.96 20.14 -3.34
CA GLU A 34 11.48 18.79 -3.11
C GLU A 34 10.74 18.34 -4.37
N LYS A 35 11.16 17.21 -4.94
CA LYS A 35 10.57 16.69 -6.17
C LYS A 35 9.08 16.45 -5.92
N THR A 36 8.23 17.14 -6.68
CA THR A 36 6.79 16.86 -6.72
C THR A 36 6.54 15.67 -7.62
N ARG A 37 5.60 14.80 -7.21
CA ARG A 37 5.09 13.70 -8.03
C ARG A 37 3.58 13.65 -7.92
N THR A 38 2.95 13.31 -9.02
CA THR A 38 1.50 13.11 -9.09
C THR A 38 1.23 11.61 -8.97
N VAL A 39 0.37 11.24 -8.04
CA VAL A 39 -0.05 9.85 -7.82
C VAL A 39 -1.51 9.73 -8.21
N GLU A 40 -1.79 8.79 -9.12
CA GLU A 40 -3.14 8.44 -9.52
C GLU A 40 -3.74 7.45 -8.51
N SER A 41 -4.98 7.68 -8.10
CA SER A 41 -5.66 6.87 -7.11
C SER A 41 -7.17 6.80 -7.36
N ALA A 42 -7.91 6.08 -6.51
CA ALA A 42 -9.37 5.91 -6.63
C ALA A 42 -10.18 7.22 -6.55
N ILE A 43 -9.53 8.31 -6.14
CA ILE A 43 -10.09 9.67 -6.01
C ILE A 43 -9.51 10.65 -7.03
N GLY A 44 -8.80 10.14 -8.03
CA GLY A 44 -8.08 10.94 -9.02
C GLY A 44 -6.62 11.20 -8.63
N SER A 45 -6.07 12.26 -9.22
CA SER A 45 -4.67 12.65 -9.11
C SER A 45 -4.40 13.44 -7.83
N THR A 46 -3.33 13.11 -7.12
CA THR A 46 -2.87 13.87 -5.94
C THR A 46 -1.39 14.22 -6.08
N GLU A 47 -1.06 15.50 -5.92
CA GLU A 47 0.32 15.96 -5.89
C GLU A 47 0.94 15.75 -4.51
N ILE A 48 2.09 15.09 -4.49
CA ILE A 48 2.87 14.83 -3.27
C ILE A 48 4.26 15.43 -3.46
N LYS A 49 4.65 16.31 -2.55
CA LYS A 49 5.98 16.95 -2.52
C LYS A 49 6.93 16.12 -1.67
N GLY A 50 8.16 15.95 -2.15
CA GLY A 50 9.24 15.36 -1.35
C GLY A 50 9.02 13.88 -1.06
N SER A 51 9.26 13.45 0.18
CA SER A 51 9.00 12.10 0.67
C SER A 51 8.29 12.19 2.03
N PRO A 52 6.99 11.84 2.10
CA PRO A 52 6.21 11.89 3.33
C PRO A 52 6.89 11.15 4.50
N LYS A 53 6.88 11.77 5.67
CA LYS A 53 7.45 11.28 6.93
C LYS A 53 6.39 11.07 8.01
N ARG A 54 5.23 11.74 7.91
CA ARG A 54 4.12 11.73 8.86
C ARG A 54 2.88 11.15 8.19
N VAL A 55 2.87 9.82 8.09
CA VAL A 55 1.80 9.09 7.40
C VAL A 55 0.69 8.72 8.37
N VAL A 56 -0.57 8.91 7.95
CA VAL A 56 -1.75 8.37 8.62
C VAL A 56 -2.40 7.29 7.75
N THR A 57 -2.74 6.14 8.33
CA THR A 57 -3.40 5.03 7.61
C THR A 57 -4.80 4.79 8.14
N LEU A 58 -5.80 4.85 7.26
CA LEU A 58 -7.22 4.81 7.64
C LEU A 58 -7.88 3.44 7.47
N TYR A 59 -7.13 2.39 7.16
CA TYR A 59 -7.65 1.01 7.13
C TYR A 59 -6.54 0.01 7.42
N GLN A 60 -6.91 -1.19 7.88
CA GLN A 60 -5.93 -2.17 8.38
C GLN A 60 -4.84 -2.52 7.36
N GLY A 61 -5.23 -2.79 6.11
CA GLY A 61 -4.29 -3.17 5.04
C GLY A 61 -3.26 -2.09 4.72
N ALA A 62 -3.60 -0.80 4.88
CA ALA A 62 -2.62 0.29 4.75
C ALA A 62 -1.66 0.32 5.94
N THR A 63 -2.16 0.08 7.15
CA THR A 63 -1.31 -0.04 8.35
C THR A 63 -0.31 -1.18 8.22
N ASP A 64 -0.76 -2.36 7.75
CA ASP A 64 0.09 -3.52 7.48
C ASP A 64 1.17 -3.19 6.44
N ALA A 65 0.77 -2.54 5.34
CA ALA A 65 1.70 -2.16 4.28
C ALA A 65 2.73 -1.11 4.75
N ALA A 66 2.33 -0.16 5.60
CA ALA A 66 3.26 0.82 6.18
C ALA A 66 4.35 0.10 7.00
N VAL A 67 3.94 -0.77 7.91
CA VAL A 67 4.87 -1.53 8.77
C VAL A 67 5.76 -2.44 7.94
N ALA A 68 5.21 -3.14 6.94
CA ALA A 68 6.00 -3.99 6.03
C ALA A 68 7.04 -3.20 5.21
N MET A 69 6.77 -1.92 4.91
CA MET A 69 7.70 -1.01 4.27
C MET A 69 8.74 -0.40 5.24
N GLY A 70 8.67 -0.72 6.53
CA GLY A 70 9.51 -0.15 7.59
C GLY A 70 9.11 1.29 7.94
N ILE A 71 7.86 1.67 7.69
CA ILE A 71 7.32 2.98 8.04
C ILE A 71 6.43 2.82 9.26
N LYS A 72 6.69 3.63 10.29
CA LYS A 72 5.83 3.76 11.46
C LYS A 72 4.87 4.93 11.23
N PRO A 73 3.56 4.70 11.04
CA PRO A 73 2.58 5.78 10.90
C PRO A 73 2.54 6.66 12.16
N VAL A 74 2.16 7.92 12.02
CA VAL A 74 1.88 8.80 13.17
C VAL A 74 0.47 8.61 13.71
N GLY A 75 -0.43 8.07 12.89
CA GLY A 75 -1.80 7.73 13.28
C GLY A 75 -2.34 6.54 12.49
N VAL A 76 -3.11 5.70 13.17
CA VAL A 76 -3.77 4.52 12.60
C VAL A 76 -5.20 4.42 13.11
N VAL A 77 -6.10 3.83 12.34
CA VAL A 77 -7.42 3.45 12.83
C VAL A 77 -7.34 2.27 13.79
N GLU A 78 -8.32 2.17 14.67
CA GLU A 78 -8.48 1.06 15.61
C GLU A 78 -8.64 -0.29 14.89
N SER A 79 -8.07 -1.35 15.46
CA SER A 79 -8.24 -2.70 14.92
C SER A 79 -9.64 -3.25 15.17
N TRP A 80 -10.18 -3.98 14.19
CA TRP A 80 -11.51 -4.59 14.28
C TRP A 80 -11.63 -5.63 15.41
N LEU A 81 -10.53 -6.30 15.73
CA LEU A 81 -10.40 -7.22 16.86
C LEU A 81 -9.12 -6.90 17.61
N GLU A 82 -9.02 -7.39 18.84
CA GLU A 82 -7.83 -7.19 19.69
C GLU A 82 -7.46 -5.71 19.92
N ALA A 83 -8.48 -4.84 19.95
CA ALA A 83 -8.36 -3.40 20.13
C ALA A 83 -7.38 -3.00 21.25
N PRO A 84 -6.63 -1.89 21.09
CA PRO A 84 -6.73 -0.95 19.96
C PRO A 84 -5.94 -1.38 18.70
N THR A 85 -5.07 -2.38 18.84
CA THR A 85 -4.15 -2.82 17.79
C THR A 85 -3.97 -4.34 17.83
N TYR A 86 -4.03 -5.00 16.67
CA TYR A 86 -3.75 -6.42 16.54
C TYR A 86 -2.41 -6.82 17.15
N LYS A 87 -2.37 -7.97 17.83
CA LYS A 87 -1.16 -8.42 18.56
C LYS A 87 0.10 -8.42 17.69
N TYR A 88 -0.01 -8.82 16.43
CA TYR A 88 1.14 -8.93 15.52
C TYR A 88 1.73 -7.58 15.09
N LEU A 89 1.06 -6.45 15.38
CA LEU A 89 1.54 -5.10 15.06
C LEU A 89 1.88 -4.25 16.30
N ARG A 90 1.67 -4.76 17.52
CA ARG A 90 1.80 -3.94 18.74
C ARG A 90 3.20 -3.39 18.94
N ASP A 91 4.21 -4.19 18.64
CA ASP A 91 5.61 -3.78 18.80
C ASP A 91 5.98 -2.71 17.77
N ASP A 92 5.54 -2.88 16.51
CA ASP A 92 5.80 -1.93 15.43
C ASP A 92 5.02 -0.61 15.60
N LEU A 93 3.81 -0.68 16.17
CA LEU A 93 2.91 0.46 16.36
C LEU A 93 2.88 1.01 17.79
N LYS A 94 3.90 0.68 18.59
CA LYS A 94 4.02 1.23 19.94
C LYS A 94 3.98 2.76 19.90
N ASP A 95 3.21 3.40 20.78
CA ASP A 95 3.06 4.85 20.87
C ASP A 95 2.43 5.54 19.62
N VAL A 96 1.91 4.77 18.66
CA VAL A 96 1.18 5.32 17.52
C VAL A 96 -0.23 5.72 17.96
N LYS A 97 -0.68 6.89 17.52
CA LYS A 97 -1.98 7.43 17.91
C LYS A 97 -3.12 6.71 17.19
N ILE A 98 -4.15 6.34 17.94
CA ILE A 98 -5.41 5.85 17.34
C ILE A 98 -6.26 7.03 16.92
N VAL A 99 -6.66 7.07 15.65
CA VAL A 99 -7.44 8.15 15.04
C VAL A 99 -8.91 7.78 14.80
N GLY A 100 -9.48 6.94 15.68
CA GLY A 100 -10.87 6.48 15.58
C GLY A 100 -11.02 5.15 14.86
N GLN A 101 -12.25 4.86 14.41
CA GLN A 101 -12.59 3.58 13.79
C GLN A 101 -12.35 3.62 12.28
N GLU A 102 -12.09 2.48 11.65
CA GLU A 102 -11.96 2.39 10.18
C GLU A 102 -13.22 2.89 9.44
N THR A 103 -14.42 2.75 10.02
CA THR A 103 -15.66 3.27 9.44
C THR A 103 -15.94 4.73 9.77
N GLN A 104 -15.28 5.27 10.80
CA GLN A 104 -15.52 6.62 11.28
C GLN A 104 -14.22 7.16 11.91
N PRO A 105 -13.25 7.57 11.08
CA PRO A 105 -12.03 8.18 11.58
C PRO A 105 -12.33 9.56 12.17
N ASN A 106 -11.57 9.95 13.18
CA ASN A 106 -11.67 11.24 13.86
C ASN A 106 -10.77 12.27 13.14
N LEU A 107 -11.39 13.15 12.36
CA LEU A 107 -10.70 14.17 11.58
C LEU A 107 -9.89 15.15 12.45
N GLU A 108 -10.38 15.51 13.62
CA GLU A 108 -9.68 16.42 14.55
C GLU A 108 -8.40 15.77 15.09
N GLU A 109 -8.44 14.48 15.42
CA GLU A 109 -7.25 13.74 15.84
C GLU A 109 -6.24 13.56 14.68
N ILE A 110 -6.72 13.39 13.44
CA ILE A 110 -5.86 13.35 12.26
C ILE A 110 -5.17 14.70 12.05
N GLU A 111 -5.92 15.80 12.13
CA GLU A 111 -5.39 17.15 11.94
C GLU A 111 -4.32 17.51 12.99
N LYS A 112 -4.55 17.16 14.27
CA LYS A 112 -3.57 17.35 15.36
C LYS A 112 -2.23 16.67 15.08
N LEU A 113 -2.24 15.56 14.35
CA LEU A 113 -1.03 14.83 13.99
C LEU A 113 -0.25 15.51 12.86
N LYS A 114 -0.79 16.53 12.18
CA LYS A 114 -0.14 17.24 11.07
C LYS A 114 0.50 16.27 10.06
N PRO A 115 -0.28 15.37 9.45
CA PRO A 115 0.24 14.42 8.48
C PRO A 115 0.73 15.13 7.23
N ASP A 116 1.66 14.50 6.52
CA ASP A 116 2.08 14.91 5.17
C ASP A 116 1.57 13.95 4.09
N LEU A 117 0.93 12.85 4.49
CA LEU A 117 0.19 11.94 3.63
C LEU A 117 -0.88 11.18 4.42
N ILE A 118 -2.07 11.06 3.84
CA ILE A 118 -3.14 10.20 4.34
C ILE A 118 -3.40 9.08 3.33
N ILE A 119 -3.42 7.83 3.82
CA ILE A 119 -3.78 6.65 3.02
C ILE A 119 -5.19 6.21 3.39
N ALA A 120 -6.11 6.36 2.45
CA ALA A 120 -7.53 6.09 2.63
C ALA A 120 -8.03 4.99 1.66
N SER A 121 -9.33 4.73 1.69
CA SER A 121 -9.99 3.83 0.75
C SER A 121 -11.37 4.37 0.39
N LYS A 122 -11.75 4.24 -0.88
CA LYS A 122 -13.02 4.74 -1.41
C LYS A 122 -14.21 4.10 -0.72
N ILE A 123 -14.21 2.78 -0.59
CA ILE A 123 -15.30 2.05 0.05
C ILE A 123 -15.60 2.46 1.50
N ARG A 124 -14.65 3.10 2.22
CA ARG A 124 -14.83 3.54 3.61
C ARG A 124 -14.98 5.04 3.76
N HIS A 125 -14.26 5.82 2.96
CA HIS A 125 -14.00 7.24 3.25
C HIS A 125 -14.50 8.17 2.15
N GLU A 126 -15.27 7.69 1.16
CA GLU A 126 -15.77 8.51 0.05
C GLU A 126 -16.45 9.80 0.51
N GLN A 127 -17.24 9.73 1.57
CA GLN A 127 -18.01 10.87 2.09
C GLN A 127 -17.15 11.94 2.78
N ILE A 128 -15.89 11.63 3.10
CA ILE A 128 -15.01 12.52 3.88
C ILE A 128 -13.72 12.87 3.14
N PHE A 129 -13.60 12.55 1.85
CA PHE A 129 -12.36 12.81 1.10
C PHE A 129 -11.99 14.29 1.02
N ASP A 130 -12.96 15.17 0.80
CA ASP A 130 -12.73 16.61 0.75
C ASP A 130 -12.12 17.10 2.08
N GLN A 131 -12.66 16.62 3.20
CA GLN A 131 -12.16 16.96 4.54
C GLN A 131 -10.76 16.39 4.80
N LEU A 132 -10.45 15.18 4.30
CA LEU A 132 -9.11 14.61 4.41
C LEU A 132 -8.09 15.38 3.56
N GLN A 133 -8.48 15.83 2.37
CA GLN A 133 -7.64 16.62 1.47
C GLN A 133 -7.34 18.02 2.01
N GLU A 134 -8.25 18.61 2.78
CA GLU A 134 -8.01 19.86 3.52
C GLU A 134 -6.92 19.69 4.59
N ILE A 135 -6.78 18.50 5.17
CA ILE A 135 -5.76 18.21 6.20
C ILE A 135 -4.39 17.92 5.58
N ALA A 136 -4.32 17.03 4.59
CA ALA A 136 -3.08 16.65 3.92
C ALA A 136 -3.33 15.97 2.56
N PRO A 137 -2.30 15.88 1.69
CA PRO A 137 -2.39 15.06 0.48
C PRO A 137 -2.93 13.66 0.80
N THR A 138 -4.00 13.28 0.13
CA THR A 138 -4.72 12.03 0.41
C THR A 138 -4.72 11.17 -0.84
N VAL A 139 -4.36 9.89 -0.70
CA VAL A 139 -4.49 8.90 -1.77
C VAL A 139 -5.38 7.77 -1.30
N ALA A 140 -6.15 7.19 -2.22
CA ALA A 140 -7.10 6.13 -1.87
C ALA A 140 -7.01 4.92 -2.79
N THR A 141 -7.12 3.72 -2.21
CA THR A 141 -7.46 2.51 -2.97
C THR A 141 -8.96 2.41 -3.17
N GLU A 142 -9.40 1.64 -4.17
CA GLU A 142 -10.83 1.34 -4.37
C GLU A 142 -11.42 0.57 -3.18
N THR A 143 -10.65 -0.38 -2.64
CA THR A 143 -11.05 -1.30 -1.58
C THR A 143 -9.95 -1.49 -0.54
N VAL A 144 -10.31 -2.05 0.62
CA VAL A 144 -9.41 -2.31 1.75
C VAL A 144 -8.71 -3.67 1.68
N PHE A 145 -9.16 -4.59 0.83
CA PHE A 145 -8.68 -5.99 0.83
C PHE A 145 -7.69 -6.34 -0.28
N THR A 146 -7.51 -5.49 -1.28
CA THR A 146 -6.52 -5.74 -2.35
C THR A 146 -5.16 -5.21 -1.91
N PHE A 147 -4.47 -6.01 -1.08
CA PHE A 147 -3.21 -5.58 -0.45
C PHE A 147 -2.12 -5.26 -1.49
N LYS A 148 -2.07 -5.97 -2.63
CA LYS A 148 -1.10 -5.68 -3.70
C LYS A 148 -1.25 -4.26 -4.24
N ASP A 149 -2.48 -3.78 -4.42
CA ASP A 149 -2.76 -2.43 -4.88
C ASP A 149 -2.41 -1.40 -3.81
N THR A 150 -2.70 -1.72 -2.54
CA THR A 150 -2.26 -0.89 -1.40
C THR A 150 -0.74 -0.74 -1.36
N VAL A 151 0.00 -1.84 -1.49
CA VAL A 151 1.47 -1.83 -1.50
C VAL A 151 2.04 -1.06 -2.70
N LYS A 152 1.41 -1.12 -3.88
CA LYS A 152 1.81 -0.32 -5.04
C LYS A 152 1.54 1.17 -4.82
N LEU A 153 0.31 1.52 -4.46
CA LEU A 153 -0.11 2.90 -4.22
C LEU A 153 0.76 3.56 -3.15
N MET A 154 0.99 2.88 -2.03
CA MET A 154 1.86 3.38 -0.97
C MET A 154 3.32 3.48 -1.42
N GLY A 155 3.80 2.54 -2.25
CA GLY A 155 5.13 2.62 -2.85
C GLY A 155 5.32 3.90 -3.67
N GLU A 156 4.34 4.24 -4.50
CA GLU A 156 4.35 5.48 -5.30
C GLU A 156 4.18 6.72 -4.43
N ALA A 157 3.25 6.70 -3.47
CA ALA A 157 2.92 7.83 -2.59
C ALA A 157 3.98 8.12 -1.51
N LEU A 158 4.82 7.14 -1.16
CA LEU A 158 5.89 7.29 -0.18
C LEU A 158 7.28 7.40 -0.82
N ASN A 159 7.36 7.41 -2.17
CA ASN A 159 8.62 7.36 -2.92
C ASN A 159 9.48 6.14 -2.53
N LYS A 160 8.83 4.98 -2.40
CA LYS A 160 9.37 3.68 -2.00
C LYS A 160 8.99 2.57 -2.98
N GLN A 161 9.00 2.86 -4.28
CA GLN A 161 8.68 1.90 -5.34
C GLN A 161 9.59 0.65 -5.28
N ASP A 162 10.87 0.83 -4.96
CA ASP A 162 11.80 -0.31 -4.78
C ASP A 162 11.37 -1.22 -3.63
N LYS A 163 10.93 -0.65 -2.50
CA LYS A 163 10.44 -1.44 -1.37
C LYS A 163 9.12 -2.13 -1.68
N SER A 164 8.23 -1.44 -2.40
CA SER A 164 7.00 -2.03 -2.92
C SER A 164 7.29 -3.24 -3.82
N LYS A 165 8.21 -3.09 -4.77
CA LYS A 165 8.66 -4.17 -5.65
C LYS A 165 9.26 -5.33 -4.86
N GLU A 166 10.14 -5.06 -3.90
CA GLU A 166 10.73 -6.09 -3.03
C GLU A 166 9.66 -6.91 -2.29
N LEU A 167 8.67 -6.24 -1.68
CA LEU A 167 7.60 -6.91 -0.95
C LEU A 167 6.73 -7.77 -1.87
N LEU A 168 6.40 -7.27 -3.06
CA LEU A 168 5.61 -8.01 -4.04
C LEU A 168 6.37 -9.18 -4.64
N THR A 169 7.66 -9.04 -4.93
CA THR A 169 8.51 -10.15 -5.36
C THR A 169 8.58 -11.23 -4.28
N LYS A 170 8.81 -10.87 -3.01
CA LYS A 170 8.79 -11.84 -1.90
C LYS A 170 7.45 -12.57 -1.77
N TRP A 171 6.34 -11.88 -2.04
CA TRP A 171 5.03 -12.51 -2.07
C TRP A 171 4.92 -13.51 -3.23
N ASP A 172 5.28 -13.09 -4.45
CA ASP A 172 5.20 -13.92 -5.64
C ASP A 172 6.10 -15.17 -5.52
N ASP A 173 7.28 -15.04 -4.91
CA ASP A 173 8.19 -16.16 -4.60
C ASP A 173 7.53 -17.16 -3.65
N ARG A 174 6.83 -16.69 -2.60
CA ARG A 174 6.09 -17.56 -1.66
C ARG A 174 4.93 -18.28 -2.34
N VAL A 175 4.26 -17.62 -3.27
CA VAL A 175 3.19 -18.24 -4.06
C VAL A 175 3.77 -19.31 -5.00
N ALA A 176 4.90 -19.03 -5.65
CA ALA A 176 5.60 -19.99 -6.50
C ALA A 176 6.08 -21.22 -5.70
N ASP A 177 6.73 -21.00 -4.55
CA ASP A 177 7.18 -22.06 -3.63
C ASP A 177 6.00 -22.93 -3.17
N PHE A 178 4.86 -22.33 -2.82
CA PHE A 178 3.65 -23.08 -2.48
C PHE A 178 3.20 -23.98 -3.64
N LYS A 179 3.11 -23.42 -4.85
CA LYS A 179 2.68 -24.16 -6.05
C LYS A 179 3.63 -25.30 -6.39
N GLU A 180 4.95 -25.08 -6.27
CA GLU A 180 5.96 -26.11 -6.50
C GLU A 180 5.86 -27.24 -5.47
N LYS A 181 5.82 -26.91 -4.17
CA LYS A 181 5.65 -27.90 -3.10
C LYS A 181 4.35 -28.68 -3.24
N LYS A 182 3.28 -28.01 -3.68
CA LYS A 182 2.00 -28.64 -3.97
C LYS A 182 2.09 -29.58 -5.18
N ALA A 183 2.80 -29.21 -6.24
CA ALA A 183 2.95 -30.05 -7.45
C ALA A 183 3.73 -31.34 -7.17
N LYS A 184 4.65 -31.32 -6.18
CA LYS A 184 5.39 -32.51 -5.71
C LYS A 184 4.55 -33.47 -4.86
N LYS A 185 3.33 -33.09 -4.46
CA LYS A 185 2.42 -33.93 -3.68
C LYS A 185 1.32 -34.49 -4.58
N ASP A 186 1.04 -35.78 -4.44
CA ASP A 186 -0.14 -36.40 -5.05
C ASP A 186 -1.40 -36.02 -4.26
N ILE A 187 -1.92 -34.82 -4.53
CA ILE A 187 -3.15 -34.33 -3.93
C ILE A 187 -4.30 -34.70 -4.87
N LYS A 188 -5.08 -35.71 -4.46
CA LYS A 188 -6.34 -36.07 -5.14
C LYS A 188 -7.26 -34.85 -5.23
N ASN A 189 -7.92 -34.68 -6.37
CA ASN A 189 -8.90 -33.62 -6.64
C ASN A 189 -8.32 -32.19 -6.68
N TRP A 190 -7.07 -32.00 -7.13
CA TRP A 190 -6.56 -30.67 -7.47
C TRP A 190 -7.00 -30.21 -8.87
N PRO A 191 -7.36 -28.92 -9.08
CA PRO A 191 -7.49 -27.87 -8.07
C PRO A 191 -8.68 -28.11 -7.13
N MET A 192 -8.43 -27.95 -5.83
CA MET A 192 -9.48 -28.12 -4.82
C MET A 192 -10.40 -26.90 -4.84
N SER A 193 -11.70 -27.14 -4.75
CA SER A 193 -12.67 -26.09 -4.47
C SER A 193 -12.62 -25.71 -2.98
N VAL A 194 -12.52 -24.42 -2.66
CA VAL A 194 -12.42 -23.90 -1.29
C VAL A 194 -13.51 -22.87 -1.03
N SER A 195 -14.10 -22.93 0.16
CA SER A 195 -15.01 -21.90 0.66
C SER A 195 -14.51 -21.35 1.99
N VAL A 196 -14.47 -20.02 2.12
CA VAL A 196 -14.14 -19.35 3.38
C VAL A 196 -15.44 -18.88 4.03
N VAL A 197 -15.81 -19.48 5.15
CA VAL A 197 -17.04 -19.19 5.87
C VAL A 197 -16.73 -18.48 7.17
N ASN A 198 -17.33 -17.32 7.37
CA ASN A 198 -17.17 -16.55 8.58
C ASN A 198 -18.51 -16.43 9.29
N PHE A 199 -18.57 -16.91 10.52
CA PHE A 199 -19.78 -16.84 11.33
C PHE A 199 -19.82 -15.52 12.08
N ARG A 200 -20.88 -14.74 11.85
CA ARG A 200 -21.23 -13.54 12.62
C ARG A 200 -22.33 -13.88 13.60
N ALA A 201 -22.60 -12.96 14.53
CA ALA A 201 -23.59 -13.15 15.58
C ALA A 201 -24.99 -13.52 15.05
N ASP A 202 -25.37 -13.02 13.87
CA ASP A 202 -26.72 -13.14 13.30
C ASP A 202 -26.77 -13.78 11.90
N HIS A 203 -25.62 -14.04 11.26
CA HIS A 203 -25.55 -14.64 9.92
C HIS A 203 -24.19 -15.28 9.63
N ALA A 204 -24.13 -16.17 8.64
CA ALA A 204 -22.87 -16.65 8.08
C ALA A 204 -22.53 -15.91 6.79
N ARG A 205 -21.26 -15.53 6.60
CA ARG A 205 -20.73 -14.98 5.35
C ARG A 205 -19.85 -15.99 4.64
N ILE A 206 -20.08 -16.19 3.35
CA ILE A 206 -19.15 -16.94 2.48
C ILE A 206 -18.33 -15.94 1.69
N TYR A 207 -17.02 -15.92 1.91
CA TYR A 207 -16.06 -15.12 1.15
C TYR A 207 -15.53 -15.92 -0.03
N GLN A 208 -15.91 -15.51 -1.23
CA GLN A 208 -15.39 -16.08 -2.49
C GLN A 208 -14.36 -15.17 -3.13
N THR A 209 -14.57 -13.87 -3.00
CA THR A 209 -13.60 -12.83 -3.32
C THR A 209 -13.32 -12.01 -2.05
N GLY A 210 -12.52 -10.95 -2.14
CA GLY A 210 -11.96 -10.29 -0.96
C GLY A 210 -10.61 -10.91 -0.56
N PHE A 211 -10.10 -10.59 0.62
CA PHE A 211 -8.71 -10.86 1.01
C PHE A 211 -8.32 -12.35 0.90
N ALA A 212 -9.03 -13.23 1.61
CA ALA A 212 -8.71 -14.67 1.58
C ALA A 212 -9.02 -15.29 0.20
N GLY A 213 -10.13 -14.91 -0.43
CA GLY A 213 -10.55 -15.46 -1.71
C GLY A 213 -9.57 -15.15 -2.85
N SER A 214 -9.05 -13.93 -2.92
CA SER A 214 -8.06 -13.54 -3.93
C SER A 214 -6.74 -14.29 -3.76
N ILE A 215 -6.27 -14.43 -2.51
CA ILE A 215 -5.06 -15.19 -2.19
C ILE A 215 -5.23 -16.67 -2.56
N LEU A 216 -6.34 -17.30 -2.18
CA LEU A 216 -6.61 -18.71 -2.50
C LEU A 216 -6.67 -18.93 -4.02
N THR A 217 -7.31 -18.03 -4.75
CA THR A 217 -7.35 -18.07 -6.22
C THR A 217 -5.94 -17.97 -6.80
N GLU A 218 -5.11 -17.05 -6.28
CA GLU A 218 -3.73 -16.89 -6.71
C GLU A 218 -2.86 -18.12 -6.43
N LEU A 219 -3.11 -18.82 -5.31
CA LEU A 219 -2.47 -20.08 -4.95
C LEU A 219 -2.93 -21.27 -5.83
N GLY A 220 -3.97 -21.09 -6.65
CA GLY A 220 -4.46 -22.09 -7.61
C GLY A 220 -5.64 -22.93 -7.10
N PHE A 221 -6.31 -22.50 -6.03
CA PHE A 221 -7.57 -23.09 -5.61
C PHE A 221 -8.74 -22.56 -6.45
N GLU A 222 -9.82 -23.33 -6.53
CA GLU A 222 -11.06 -22.92 -7.16
C GLU A 222 -12.09 -22.48 -6.13
N GLY A 223 -13.02 -21.59 -6.51
CA GLY A 223 -14.19 -21.29 -5.69
C GLY A 223 -15.18 -22.48 -5.64
N PRO A 224 -16.19 -22.45 -4.76
CA PRO A 224 -17.16 -23.53 -4.64
C PRO A 224 -18.00 -23.70 -5.92
N LYS A 225 -18.25 -24.97 -6.30
CA LYS A 225 -18.78 -25.37 -7.62
C LYS A 225 -20.19 -24.85 -7.95
N ASN A 226 -20.97 -24.48 -6.93
CA ASN A 226 -22.40 -24.16 -7.07
C ASN A 226 -22.72 -22.66 -7.10
N VAL A 227 -21.72 -21.78 -7.05
CA VAL A 227 -21.98 -20.33 -7.09
C VAL A 227 -21.78 -19.79 -8.50
N LYS A 228 -22.92 -19.57 -9.16
CA LYS A 228 -23.01 -19.18 -10.57
C LYS A 228 -22.67 -17.72 -10.84
N ASP A 229 -22.65 -16.88 -9.81
CA ASP A 229 -22.41 -15.45 -9.95
C ASP A 229 -21.12 -15.02 -9.22
N LYS A 230 -19.99 -15.17 -9.92
CA LYS A 230 -18.64 -14.88 -9.41
C LYS A 230 -18.34 -13.37 -9.36
N LYS A 231 -19.17 -12.53 -9.98
CA LYS A 231 -18.91 -11.08 -10.15
C LYS A 231 -19.80 -10.18 -9.29
N ALA A 232 -20.97 -10.64 -8.82
CA ALA A 232 -21.96 -9.75 -8.24
C ALA A 232 -21.75 -9.40 -6.74
N ARG A 233 -21.10 -10.24 -5.93
CA ARG A 233 -20.97 -10.02 -4.47
C ARG A 233 -19.67 -10.57 -3.87
N HIS A 234 -19.00 -9.76 -3.05
CA HIS A 234 -17.77 -10.17 -2.35
C HIS A 234 -17.99 -11.25 -1.29
N HIS A 235 -19.14 -11.20 -0.63
CA HIS A 235 -19.59 -12.23 0.28
C HIS A 235 -21.09 -12.50 0.13
N TYR A 236 -21.50 -13.73 0.42
CA TYR A 236 -22.92 -14.10 0.52
C TYR A 236 -23.30 -14.22 2.00
N SER A 237 -24.35 -13.51 2.43
CA SER A 237 -24.90 -13.63 3.78
C SER A 237 -26.07 -14.62 3.78
N TYR A 238 -26.01 -15.62 4.66
CA TYR A 238 -27.06 -16.62 4.84
C TYR A 238 -27.62 -16.54 6.27
N ARG A 239 -28.95 -16.44 6.38
CA ARG A 239 -29.68 -16.34 7.66
C ARG A 239 -30.42 -17.64 8.06
N GLN A 240 -30.57 -18.61 7.15
CA GLN A 240 -31.25 -19.89 7.40
C GLN A 240 -30.38 -21.09 6.98
N ARG A 241 -30.47 -22.19 7.74
CA ARG A 241 -29.66 -23.42 7.57
C ARG A 241 -29.88 -24.12 6.23
N GLU A 242 -31.09 -24.10 5.67
CA GLU A 242 -31.42 -24.85 4.45
C GLU A 242 -30.78 -24.27 3.17
N HIS A 243 -30.47 -22.97 3.14
CA HIS A 243 -29.74 -22.36 2.02
C HIS A 243 -28.21 -22.56 2.10
N SER A 244 -27.68 -22.98 3.26
CA SER A 244 -26.23 -23.11 3.51
C SER A 244 -25.63 -24.37 2.85
N THR A 245 -26.38 -25.46 2.75
CA THR A 245 -25.88 -26.76 2.25
C THR A 245 -25.57 -26.76 0.76
N ASN A 246 -26.26 -25.95 -0.03
CA ASN A 246 -26.03 -25.85 -1.49
C ASN A 246 -24.95 -24.83 -1.87
N GLY A 247 -24.75 -23.77 -1.06
CA GLY A 247 -23.76 -22.71 -1.30
C GLY A 247 -22.33 -23.05 -0.84
N CYS A 248 -22.18 -24.03 0.08
CA CYS A 248 -20.90 -24.41 0.69
C CYS A 248 -20.30 -25.73 0.16
N ARG A 249 -20.78 -26.30 -0.97
CA ARG A 249 -20.15 -27.52 -1.51
C ARG A 249 -18.77 -27.21 -2.09
N CYS A 250 -17.74 -27.58 -1.33
CA CYS A 250 -16.34 -27.45 -1.66
C CYS A 250 -15.55 -28.63 -1.11
N ASP A 251 -14.37 -28.89 -1.69
CA ASP A 251 -13.45 -29.93 -1.25
C ASP A 251 -12.79 -29.57 0.10
N LEU A 252 -12.70 -28.26 0.41
CA LEU A 252 -12.17 -27.73 1.66
C LEU A 252 -12.97 -26.53 2.19
N LEU A 253 -13.36 -26.57 3.47
CA LEU A 253 -14.04 -25.48 4.17
C LEU A 253 -13.07 -24.82 5.17
N LEU A 254 -12.81 -23.52 5.01
CA LEU A 254 -12.08 -22.71 5.98
C LEU A 254 -13.08 -21.90 6.79
N TYR A 255 -13.00 -21.96 8.12
CA TYR A 255 -13.92 -21.21 9.00
C TYR A 255 -13.20 -20.51 10.15
N GLY A 256 -13.79 -19.40 10.60
CA GLY A 256 -13.32 -18.58 11.72
C GLY A 256 -14.35 -17.56 12.15
#